data_AF-A0A4Q0RYW5-F1
#
_entry.id   AF-A0A4Q0RYW5-F1
#
_cell.length_a   1.000
_cell.length_b   1.000
_cell.length_c   1.000
_cell.angle_alpha   90.00
_cell.angle_beta   90.00
_cell.angle_gamma   90.00
#
_symmetry.space_group_name_H-M   'P 1'
#
loop_
_entity.id
_entity.type
_entity.pdbx_description
1 polymer ?
#
loop_
_entity_poly.entity_id
_entity_poly.type
_entity_poly.pdbx_seq_one_letter_code
_entity_poly.pdbx_strand_id
1 'polypeptide(L)'
;MEIAASPLVAPVEPFQASTQAIADAYSGYIRTSLEQAWSFLGKLATARSPVEAFEIQMEYTKQACDSFVAESQKIAELHEQLTRQRVMHFEGFVARLTQTTLEIRAIRH
;
A
#
# COMPACT_ATOMS: atom_id res chain seq x y z
N MET A 1 -23.44 12.53 39.10
CA MET A 1 -22.19 12.84 38.39
C MET A 1 -22.04 11.75 37.35
N GLU A 2 -22.65 11.99 36.19
CA GLU A 2 -22.76 11.01 35.10
C GLU A 2 -21.41 10.92 34.39
N ILE A 3 -20.78 9.75 34.40
CA ILE A 3 -19.54 9.50 33.68
C ILE A 3 -19.94 9.15 32.25
N ALA A 4 -19.94 10.16 31.39
CA ALA A 4 -20.23 9.99 29.98
C ALA A 4 -19.26 8.97 29.36
N ALA A 5 -19.81 7.85 28.89
CA ALA A 5 -19.08 6.85 28.13
C ALA A 5 -18.49 7.49 26.88
N SER A 6 -17.17 7.43 26.74
CA SER A 6 -16.47 7.82 25.52
C SER A 6 -17.01 7.01 24.34
N PRO A 7 -17.20 7.61 23.15
CA PRO A 7 -17.72 6.88 22.01
C PRO A 7 -16.68 5.84 21.59
N LEU A 8 -17.12 4.58 21.53
CA LEU A 8 -16.42 3.48 20.88
C LEU A 8 -16.10 3.93 19.45
N VAL A 9 -14.83 4.21 19.19
CA VAL A 9 -14.32 4.43 17.83
C VAL A 9 -14.71 3.19 17.04
N ALA A 10 -15.65 3.36 16.10
CA ALA A 10 -16.05 2.28 15.21
C ALA A 10 -14.78 1.72 14.55
N PRO A 11 -14.64 0.39 14.41
CA PRO A 11 -13.55 -0.19 13.63
C PRO A 11 -13.67 0.40 12.23
N VAL A 12 -12.78 1.33 11.90
CA VAL A 12 -12.46 1.60 10.50
C VAL A 12 -11.95 0.26 10.04
N GLU A 13 -12.75 -0.48 9.27
CA GLU A 13 -12.32 -1.71 8.62
C GLU A 13 -10.97 -1.38 7.99
N PRO A 14 -9.85 -1.83 8.59
CA PRO A 14 -8.56 -1.50 8.04
C PRO A 14 -8.61 -2.24 6.72
N PHE A 15 -8.45 -1.51 5.61
CA PHE A 15 -8.04 -2.17 4.38
C PHE A 15 -6.78 -2.93 4.78
N GLN A 16 -6.89 -4.25 5.00
CA GLN A 16 -5.84 -4.98 5.67
C GLN A 16 -4.72 -5.02 4.64
N ALA A 17 -3.76 -4.11 4.81
CA ALA A 17 -2.49 -4.20 4.14
C ALA A 17 -2.04 -5.65 4.29
N SER A 18 -1.97 -6.33 3.16
CA SER A 18 -1.80 -7.77 3.08
C SER A 18 -0.81 -8.05 1.97
N THR A 19 -0.19 -9.22 2.03
CA THR A 19 0.66 -9.70 0.94
C THR A 19 -0.12 -9.78 -0.37
N GLN A 20 -1.42 -10.09 -0.33
CA GLN A 20 -2.30 -10.07 -1.50
C GLN A 20 -2.47 -8.65 -2.06
N ALA A 21 -2.75 -7.65 -1.22
CA ALA A 21 -2.90 -6.26 -1.68
C ALA A 21 -1.61 -5.72 -2.33
N ILE A 22 -0.44 -6.13 -1.84
CA ILE A 22 0.85 -5.81 -2.47
C ILE A 22 0.98 -6.52 -3.82
N ALA A 23 0.65 -7.81 -3.88
CA ALA A 23 0.67 -8.58 -5.14
C ALA A 23 -0.27 -7.94 -6.18
N ASP A 24 -1.48 -7.53 -5.78
CA ASP A 24 -2.45 -6.87 -6.63
C ASP A 24 -1.95 -5.51 -7.15
N ALA A 25 -1.21 -4.75 -6.33
CA ALA A 25 -0.57 -3.51 -6.75
C ALA A 25 0.48 -3.77 -7.85
N TYR A 26 1.36 -4.76 -7.66
CA TYR A 26 2.33 -5.15 -8.69
C TYR A 26 1.64 -5.65 -9.97
N SER A 27 0.63 -6.51 -9.85
CA SER A 27 -0.13 -6.99 -11.02
C SER A 27 -0.84 -5.84 -11.76
N GLY A 28 -1.38 -4.87 -11.02
CA GLY A 28 -1.95 -3.65 -11.57
C GLY A 28 -0.92 -2.84 -12.36
N TYR A 29 0.26 -2.59 -11.77
CA TYR A 29 1.36 -1.88 -12.42
C TYR A 29 1.83 -2.58 -13.70
N ILE A 30 2.02 -3.90 -13.67
CA ILE A 30 2.42 -4.68 -14.84
C ILE A 30 1.42 -4.52 -15.98
N ARG A 31 0.12 -4.62 -15.69
CA ARG A 31 -0.94 -4.43 -16.68
C ARG A 31 -0.88 -3.02 -17.28
N THR A 32 -0.81 -1.99 -16.45
CA THR A 32 -0.74 -0.59 -16.92
C THR A 32 0.51 -0.34 -17.76
N SER A 33 1.68 -0.87 -17.35
CA SER A 33 2.92 -0.75 -18.10
C SER A 33 2.83 -1.42 -19.47
N LEU A 34 2.20 -2.60 -19.56
CA LEU A 34 1.97 -3.28 -20.83
C LEU A 34 1.02 -2.49 -21.74
N GLU A 35 -0.07 -1.94 -21.20
CA GLU A 35 -1.00 -1.09 -21.96
C GLU A 35 -0.31 0.16 -22.51
N GLN A 36 0.50 0.83 -21.69
CA GLN A 36 1.30 1.98 -22.10
C GLN A 36 2.32 1.61 -23.19
N ALA A 37 3.01 0.48 -23.03
CA ALA A 37 3.96 -0.01 -24.02
C ALA A 37 3.27 -0.31 -25.35
N TRP A 38 2.13 -1.01 -25.34
CA TRP A 38 1.38 -1.29 -26.57
C TRP A 38 0.89 -0.02 -27.26
N SER A 39 0.39 0.96 -26.49
CA SER A 39 0.02 2.26 -27.02
C SER A 39 1.21 2.98 -27.67
N PHE A 40 2.35 2.98 -26.98
CA PHE A 40 3.60 3.54 -27.49
C PHE A 40 4.05 2.89 -28.79
N LEU A 41 4.11 1.54 -28.85
CA LEU A 41 4.46 0.82 -30.06
C LEU A 41 3.50 1.14 -31.22
N GLY A 42 2.20 1.19 -30.95
CA GLY A 42 1.19 1.54 -31.94
C GLY A 42 1.38 2.94 -32.52
N LYS A 43 1.61 3.94 -31.66
CA LYS A 43 1.91 5.31 -32.08
C LYS A 43 3.21 5.39 -32.86
N LEU A 44 4.28 4.78 -32.35
CA LEU A 44 5.61 4.82 -32.95
C LEU A 44 5.62 4.19 -34.35
N ALA A 45 4.89 3.10 -34.56
CA ALA A 45 4.76 2.47 -35.87
C ALA A 45 4.12 3.37 -36.94
N THR A 46 3.36 4.38 -36.53
CA THR A 46 2.71 5.36 -37.42
C THR A 46 3.48 6.67 -37.58
N ALA A 47 4.60 6.84 -36.85
CA ALA A 47 5.39 8.06 -36.88
C ALA A 47 6.00 8.30 -38.27
N ARG A 48 5.91 9.54 -38.75
CA ARG A 48 6.34 9.95 -40.11
C ARG A 48 7.67 10.68 -40.11
N SER A 49 8.20 11.01 -38.93
CA SER A 49 9.48 11.70 -38.78
C SER A 49 10.18 11.35 -37.46
N PRO A 50 11.51 11.57 -37.36
CA PRO A 50 12.23 11.44 -36.10
C PRO A 50 11.74 12.39 -34.99
N VAL A 51 11.28 13.59 -35.36
CA VAL A 51 10.75 14.57 -34.39
C VAL A 51 9.45 14.05 -33.77
N GLU A 52 8.53 13.56 -34.59
CA GLU A 52 7.28 12.95 -34.12
C GLU A 52 7.55 11.69 -33.26
N ALA A 53 8.50 10.84 -33.68
CA ALA A 53 8.91 9.69 -32.88
C ALA A 53 9.49 10.10 -31.51
N PHE A 54 10.23 11.21 -31.45
CA PHE A 54 10.76 11.75 -30.20
C PHE A 54 9.65 12.29 -29.29
N GLU A 55 8.65 12.99 -29.84
CA GLU A 55 7.47 13.43 -29.09
C GLU A 55 6.69 12.25 -28.50
N ILE A 56 6.48 11.18 -29.29
CA ILE A 56 5.83 9.94 -28.83
C ILE A 56 6.63 9.27 -27.71
N GLN A 57 7.97 9.19 -27.85
CA GLN A 57 8.84 8.65 -26.80
C GLN A 57 8.79 9.49 -25.52
N MET A 58 8.74 10.83 -25.64
CA MET A 58 8.65 11.72 -24.49
C MET A 58 7.32 11.55 -23.75
N GLU A 59 6.21 11.42 -24.50
CA GLU A 59 4.89 11.12 -23.92
C GLU A 59 4.91 9.79 -23.17
N TYR A 60 5.43 8.72 -23.79
CA TYR A 60 5.54 7.40 -23.14
C TYR A 60 6.42 7.45 -21.89
N THR A 61 7.57 8.15 -21.96
CA THR A 61 8.48 8.28 -20.81
C THR A 61 7.79 8.98 -19.65
N LYS A 62 7.05 10.06 -19.91
CA LYS A 62 6.27 10.75 -18.89
C LYS A 62 5.24 9.82 -18.26
N GLN A 63 4.44 9.12 -19.07
CA GLN A 63 3.42 8.18 -18.58
C GLN A 63 4.03 7.07 -17.73
N ALA A 64 5.13 6.48 -18.19
CA ALA A 64 5.83 5.42 -17.46
C ALA A 64 6.39 5.92 -16.12
N CYS A 65 6.98 7.12 -16.08
CA CYS A 65 7.45 7.74 -14.85
C CYS A 65 6.31 8.04 -13.87
N ASP A 66 5.22 8.64 -14.34
CA ASP A 66 4.07 8.99 -13.51
C ASP A 66 3.43 7.71 -12.91
N SER A 67 3.25 6.67 -13.71
CA SER A 67 2.73 5.38 -13.24
C SER A 67 3.68 4.67 -12.28
N PHE A 68 4.99 4.70 -12.55
CA PHE A 68 5.99 4.12 -11.65
C PHE A 68 5.99 4.80 -10.27
N VAL A 69 5.97 6.14 -10.24
CA VAL A 69 5.95 6.90 -8.98
C VAL A 69 4.68 6.60 -8.19
N ALA A 70 3.52 6.62 -8.86
CA ALA A 70 2.24 6.36 -8.21
C ALA A 70 2.17 4.95 -7.59
N GLU A 71 2.55 3.91 -8.34
CA GLU A 71 2.51 2.53 -7.83
C GLU A 71 3.60 2.27 -6.77
N SER A 72 4.77 2.93 -6.87
CA SER A 72 5.80 2.85 -5.83
C SER A 72 5.33 3.44 -4.51
N GLN A 73 4.65 4.59 -4.54
CA GLN A 73 4.05 5.21 -3.34
C GLN A 73 3.02 4.29 -2.70
N LYS A 74 2.12 3.73 -3.51
CA LYS A 74 1.10 2.78 -3.06
C LYS A 74 1.71 1.54 -2.39
N ILE A 75 2.74 0.95 -3.00
CA ILE A 75 3.43 -0.22 -2.43
C ILE A 75 4.13 0.13 -1.11
N ALA A 76 4.75 1.31 -1.03
CA ALA A 76 5.40 1.79 0.20
C ALA A 76 4.37 1.97 1.33
N GLU A 77 3.22 2.60 1.05
CA GLU A 77 2.13 2.76 2.00
C GLU A 77 1.59 1.41 2.50
N LEU A 78 1.42 0.43 1.61
CA LEU A 78 1.01 -0.93 1.99
C LEU A 78 2.03 -1.59 2.94
N HIS A 79 3.34 -1.42 2.69
CA HIS A 79 4.38 -1.95 3.58
C HIS A 79 4.41 -1.25 4.94
N GLU A 80 4.20 0.06 4.94
CA GLU A 80 4.13 0.87 6.16
C GLU A 80 2.92 0.44 7.02
N GLN A 81 1.77 0.24 6.40
CA GLN A 81 0.56 -0.27 7.06
C GLN A 81 0.77 -1.68 7.63
N LEU A 82 1.38 -2.60 6.87
CA LEU A 82 1.73 -3.94 7.36
C LEU A 82 2.65 -3.89 8.57
N THR A 83 3.67 -3.03 8.53
CA THR A 83 4.61 -2.83 9.64
C THR A 83 3.87 -2.33 10.87
N ARG A 84 3.03 -1.29 10.74
CA ARG A 84 2.21 -0.78 11.84
C ARG A 84 1.30 -1.85 12.44
N GLN A 85 0.59 -2.60 11.60
CA GLN A 85 -0.28 -3.68 12.05
C GLN A 85 0.51 -4.71 12.85
N ARG A 86 1.68 -5.14 12.38
CA ARG A 86 2.53 -6.11 13.08
C ARG A 86 3.02 -5.58 14.43
N VAL A 87 3.47 -4.32 14.49
CA VAL A 87 3.93 -3.67 15.72
C VAL A 87 2.79 -3.61 16.74
N MET A 88 1.60 -3.13 16.35
CA MET A 88 0.45 -3.06 17.25
C MET A 88 0.00 -4.43 17.77
N HIS A 89 0.01 -5.47 16.92
CA HIS A 89 -0.30 -6.83 17.35
C HIS A 89 0.71 -7.35 18.38
N PHE A 90 2.00 -7.03 18.20
CA PHE A 90 3.05 -7.42 19.12
C PHE A 90 2.93 -6.68 20.46
N GLU A 91 2.75 -5.35 20.45
CA GLU A 91 2.50 -4.54 21.64
C GLU A 91 1.30 -5.06 22.43
N GLY A 92 0.19 -5.34 21.74
CA GLY A 92 -1.01 -5.92 22.37
C GLY A 92 -0.77 -7.31 22.95
N PHE A 93 0.08 -8.13 22.33
CA PHE A 93 0.46 -9.43 22.88
C PHE A 93 1.31 -9.29 24.16
N VAL A 94 2.31 -8.39 24.15
CA VAL A 94 3.16 -8.10 25.32
C VAL A 94 2.34 -7.55 26.48
N ALA A 95 1.37 -6.66 26.21
CA ALA A 95 0.48 -6.12 27.23
C ALA A 95 -0.33 -7.24 27.92
N ARG A 96 -0.88 -8.19 27.15
CA ARG A 96 -1.61 -9.35 27.70
C ARG A 96 -0.71 -10.22 28.56
N LEU A 97 0.50 -10.55 28.11
CA LEU A 97 1.44 -11.35 28.91
C LEU A 97 1.79 -10.66 30.24
N THR A 98 1.99 -9.34 30.19
CA THR A 98 2.29 -8.54 31.38
C THR A 98 1.13 -8.57 32.36
N GLN A 99 -0.11 -8.36 31.89
CA GLN A 99 -1.31 -8.44 32.71
C GLN A 99 -1.47 -9.82 33.36
N THR A 100 -1.37 -10.91 32.58
CA THR A 100 -1.47 -12.27 33.12
C THR A 100 -0.41 -12.55 34.18
N THR A 101 0.82 -12.04 33.98
CA THR A 101 1.91 -12.20 34.95
C THR A 101 1.61 -11.47 36.27
N LEU A 102 1.03 -10.27 36.20
CA LEU A 102 0.62 -9.50 37.38
C LEU A 102 -0.53 -10.18 38.13
N GLU A 103 -1.53 -10.70 37.42
CA GLU A 103 -2.65 -11.46 38.00
C GLU A 103 -2.16 -12.71 38.74
N ILE A 104 -1.26 -13.49 38.14
CA ILE A 104 -0.66 -14.67 38.79
C ILE A 104 0.11 -14.28 40.06
N ARG A 105 0.84 -13.16 40.04
CA ARG A 105 1.56 -12.66 41.21
C ARG A 105 0.61 -12.22 42.33
N ALA A 106 -0.50 -11.57 41.97
CA ALA A 106 -1.51 -11.11 42.93
C ALA A 106 -2.25 -12.27 43.62
N ILE A 107 -2.45 -13.40 42.93
CA ILE A 107 -3.09 -14.60 43.51
C ILE A 107 -2.13 -15.35 44.46
N ARG A 108 -0.81 -15.15 44.33
CA ARG A 108 0.21 -15.85 45.13
C ARG A 108 0.51 -15.16 46.47
N HIS A 109 0.06 -13.92 46.67
CA HIS A 109 0.21 -13.15 47.90
C HIS A 109 -1.11 -13.01 48.64
#